data_AF-A0A2T9YH25-F1
#
_entry.id   AF-A0A2T9YH25-F1
#
_cell.length_a   1.000
_cell.length_b   1.000
_cell.length_c   1.000
_cell.angle_alpha   90.00
_cell.angle_beta   90.00
_cell.angle_gamma   90.00
#
_symmetry.space_group_name_H-M   'P 1'
#
loop_
_entity.id
_entity.type
_entity.pdbx_description
1 polymer ?
#
loop_
_entity_poly.entity_id
_entity_poly.type
_entity_poly.pdbx_seq_one_letter_code
_entity_poly.pdbx_strand_id
1 'polypeptide(L)'
;MDPNVGTLRLFPGITEAAIRSFLSPPLKGVVLETYGSGNISNSKGKTLELLKEASDRGVVIVNITQCYRGNVSALCETARGLSGAGVVAGGDMTSECALTKLSYLIGCGYSPEKCRELMGQSLRGEMTLMHADQPSIIADPNTRATTFVQYIAYEIIKGKTNFSSFNYDDAENEDGSRYHSPSRNFIESGVQSPIDKPTIDFSHLKSPIKNEGTPERASIYRSSLPILLCSAASMNDIIGMRMLNVAAENQLETTCYDYNGRTPLHCASRNGNLQCVKWLVKNGASVHVLDRNGHTPLFDAVTSRRSDIVELLLEAGAHLSDAEHTEITALIHNAIYRCDIELLKLLNLAGFDFNKTDFEGRTPLHLAVLFEQESVVDYILGMENINPCAMDKLDKTPLDVAISIVEHYKSIHFMADSEDTLIAINIHEKLSKALN
;
A
#
# COMPACT_ATOMS: atom_id res chain seq x y z
N MET A 1 -30.83 -19.74 14.76
CA MET A 1 -29.60 -20.46 14.37
C MET A 1 -29.91 -21.94 14.44
N ASP A 2 -29.79 -22.67 13.34
CA ASP A 2 -29.93 -24.13 13.33
C ASP A 2 -28.58 -24.77 13.74
N PRO A 3 -28.57 -25.71 14.70
CA PRO A 3 -27.34 -26.35 15.18
C PRO A 3 -26.81 -27.44 14.24
N ASN A 4 -27.56 -27.87 13.23
CA ASN A 4 -27.17 -28.94 12.30
C ASN A 4 -26.34 -28.39 11.13
N VAL A 5 -25.39 -27.51 11.43
CA VAL A 5 -24.40 -27.02 10.48
C VAL A 5 -22.99 -27.36 10.96
N GLY A 6 -22.04 -27.50 10.06
CA GLY A 6 -20.65 -27.77 10.42
C GLY A 6 -19.65 -27.16 9.45
N THR A 7 -18.38 -27.20 9.84
CA THR A 7 -17.26 -26.84 8.95
C THR A 7 -16.44 -28.08 8.65
N LEU A 8 -16.19 -28.35 7.38
CA LEU A 8 -15.35 -29.44 6.89
C LEU A 8 -14.13 -28.87 6.20
N ARG A 9 -12.95 -29.01 6.81
CA ARG A 9 -11.69 -28.63 6.20
C ARG A 9 -11.09 -29.80 5.42
N LEU A 10 -10.85 -29.59 4.13
CA LEU A 10 -10.16 -30.58 3.31
C LEU A 10 -8.65 -30.59 3.61
N PHE A 11 -8.04 -31.77 3.68
CA PHE A 11 -6.60 -31.91 3.81
C PHE A 11 -6.09 -33.06 2.94
N PRO A 12 -4.81 -33.05 2.52
CA PRO A 12 -4.29 -34.08 1.64
C PRO A 12 -4.45 -35.46 2.28
N GLY A 13 -5.14 -36.38 1.59
CA GLY A 13 -5.39 -37.72 2.09
C GLY A 13 -6.69 -37.92 2.89
N ILE A 14 -7.57 -36.91 2.98
CA ILE A 14 -8.94 -37.11 3.52
C ILE A 14 -9.67 -38.20 2.73
N THR A 15 -10.29 -39.15 3.44
CA THR A 15 -10.91 -40.33 2.81
C THR A 15 -12.37 -40.06 2.41
N GLU A 16 -12.82 -40.74 1.35
CA GLU A 16 -14.22 -40.73 0.91
C GLU A 16 -15.19 -41.13 2.04
N ALA A 17 -14.78 -42.11 2.86
CA ALA A 17 -15.56 -42.56 4.01
C ALA A 17 -15.72 -41.46 5.07
N ALA A 18 -14.67 -40.68 5.34
CA ALA A 18 -14.73 -39.57 6.27
C ALA A 18 -15.67 -38.46 5.75
N ILE A 19 -15.56 -38.09 4.48
CA ILE A 19 -16.46 -37.09 3.85
C ILE A 19 -17.91 -37.59 3.88
N ARG A 20 -18.16 -38.85 3.50
CA ARG A 20 -19.51 -39.46 3.52
C ARG A 20 -20.09 -39.49 4.93
N SER A 21 -19.30 -39.86 5.93
CA SER A 21 -19.71 -39.89 7.33
C SER A 21 -20.03 -38.48 7.85
N PHE A 22 -19.21 -37.49 7.52
CA PHE A 22 -19.43 -36.10 7.92
C PHE A 22 -20.74 -35.54 7.32
N LEU A 23 -21.02 -35.82 6.05
CA LEU A 23 -22.20 -35.31 5.33
C LEU A 23 -23.49 -36.11 5.60
N SER A 24 -23.48 -37.02 6.57
CA SER A 24 -24.64 -37.84 6.91
C SER A 24 -25.69 -37.06 7.72
N PRO A 25 -26.98 -37.47 7.71
CA PRO A 25 -27.99 -36.88 8.58
C PRO A 25 -27.55 -36.90 10.06
N PRO A 26 -27.87 -35.88 10.88
CA PRO A 26 -28.88 -34.83 10.64
C PRO A 26 -28.34 -33.54 10.01
N LEU A 27 -27.13 -33.53 9.44
CA LEU A 27 -26.50 -32.32 8.89
C LEU A 27 -27.39 -31.67 7.81
N LYS A 28 -27.63 -30.36 7.94
CA LYS A 28 -28.42 -29.53 7.01
C LYS A 28 -27.58 -28.54 6.21
N GLY A 29 -26.38 -28.20 6.71
CA GLY A 29 -25.47 -27.30 5.99
C GLY A 29 -24.02 -27.52 6.36
N VAL A 30 -23.12 -27.22 5.43
CA VAL A 30 -21.67 -27.30 5.67
C VAL A 30 -20.92 -26.17 5.01
N VAL A 31 -19.95 -25.61 5.73
CA VAL A 31 -18.88 -24.79 5.17
C VAL A 31 -17.74 -25.71 4.79
N LEU A 32 -17.46 -25.83 3.50
CA LEU A 32 -16.38 -26.65 2.95
C LEU A 32 -15.16 -25.76 2.72
N GLU A 33 -14.10 -25.96 3.52
CA GLU A 33 -12.85 -25.21 3.34
C GLU A 33 -11.92 -25.94 2.36
N THR A 34 -11.67 -25.32 1.23
CA THR A 34 -10.95 -25.90 0.08
C THR A 34 -9.63 -25.16 -0.20
N TYR A 35 -8.78 -25.73 -1.05
CA TYR A 35 -7.43 -25.22 -1.27
C TYR A 35 -7.39 -23.99 -2.18
N GLY A 36 -6.51 -23.03 -1.87
CA GLY A 36 -6.20 -21.91 -2.76
C GLY A 36 -7.45 -21.12 -3.17
N SER A 37 -7.72 -21.02 -4.46
CA SER A 37 -8.86 -20.26 -5.02
C SER A 37 -10.21 -20.98 -4.95
N GLY A 38 -10.37 -22.01 -4.10
CA GLY A 38 -11.62 -22.75 -3.96
C GLY A 38 -11.58 -24.18 -4.53
N ASN A 39 -10.39 -24.78 -4.64
CA ASN A 39 -10.17 -26.03 -5.37
C ASN A 39 -10.23 -27.26 -4.46
N ILE A 40 -10.86 -28.33 -4.95
CA ILE A 40 -10.81 -29.66 -4.33
C ILE A 40 -9.80 -30.55 -5.07
N SER A 41 -9.10 -31.42 -4.33
CA SER A 41 -8.23 -32.43 -4.94
C SER A 41 -9.10 -33.46 -5.66
N ASN A 42 -9.23 -33.33 -6.98
CA ASN A 42 -10.14 -34.16 -7.76
C ASN A 42 -9.52 -35.51 -8.14
N SER A 43 -9.10 -36.31 -7.14
CA SER A 43 -8.71 -37.70 -7.38
C SER A 43 -9.95 -38.50 -7.84
N LYS A 44 -10.14 -38.59 -9.16
CA LYS A 44 -11.12 -39.43 -9.88
C LYS A 44 -12.61 -39.06 -9.74
N GLY A 45 -13.00 -37.82 -9.43
CA GLY A 45 -14.41 -37.35 -9.51
C GLY A 45 -15.32 -37.70 -8.31
N LYS A 46 -14.92 -38.66 -7.46
CA LYS A 46 -15.78 -39.21 -6.39
C LYS A 46 -16.11 -38.24 -5.25
N THR A 47 -15.22 -37.29 -4.93
CA THR A 47 -15.53 -36.25 -3.93
C THR A 47 -16.69 -35.37 -4.42
N LEU A 48 -16.73 -35.07 -5.71
CA LEU A 48 -17.80 -34.27 -6.30
C LEU A 48 -19.14 -35.01 -6.26
N GLU A 49 -19.13 -36.33 -6.49
CA GLU A 49 -20.31 -37.19 -6.36
C GLU A 49 -20.86 -37.19 -4.92
N LEU A 50 -19.99 -37.29 -3.90
CA LEU A 50 -20.41 -37.22 -2.49
C LEU A 50 -21.04 -35.87 -2.12
N LEU A 51 -20.46 -34.77 -2.61
CA LEU A 51 -21.01 -33.42 -2.42
C LEU A 51 -22.35 -33.28 -3.13
N LYS A 52 -22.47 -33.82 -4.35
CA LYS A 52 -23.72 -33.84 -5.10
C LYS A 52 -24.79 -34.65 -4.39
N GLU A 53 -24.50 -35.87 -3.93
CA GLU A 53 -25.41 -36.70 -3.15
C GLU A 53 -25.91 -35.96 -1.90
N ALA A 54 -25.03 -35.23 -1.19
CA ALA A 54 -25.41 -34.45 -0.02
C ALA A 54 -26.29 -33.25 -0.38
N SER A 55 -25.94 -32.52 -1.43
CA SER A 55 -26.75 -31.42 -1.93
C SER A 55 -28.13 -31.88 -2.41
N ASP A 56 -28.23 -33.02 -3.08
CA ASP A 56 -29.48 -33.62 -3.53
C ASP A 56 -30.35 -34.07 -2.34
N ARG A 57 -29.76 -34.40 -1.18
CA ARG A 57 -30.48 -34.61 0.10
C ARG A 57 -30.95 -33.32 0.77
N GLY A 58 -30.60 -32.15 0.24
CA GLY A 58 -30.94 -30.84 0.80
C GLY A 58 -29.88 -30.23 1.71
N VAL A 59 -28.67 -30.81 1.80
CA VAL A 59 -27.56 -30.19 2.53
C VAL A 59 -27.06 -28.97 1.75
N VAL A 60 -27.06 -27.80 2.38
CA VAL A 60 -26.54 -26.57 1.76
C VAL A 60 -25.02 -26.52 1.97
N ILE A 61 -24.27 -26.61 0.87
CA ILE A 61 -22.81 -26.66 0.89
C ILE A 61 -22.24 -25.32 0.40
N VAL A 62 -21.38 -24.70 1.19
CA VAL A 62 -20.76 -23.40 0.89
C VAL A 62 -19.25 -23.57 0.82
N ASN A 63 -18.66 -23.26 -0.33
CA ASN A 63 -17.22 -23.38 -0.57
C ASN A 63 -16.49 -22.11 -0.13
N ILE A 64 -15.55 -22.26 0.79
CA ILE A 64 -14.69 -21.20 1.33
C ILE A 64 -13.22 -21.60 1.13
N THR A 65 -12.34 -20.62 0.96
CA THR A 65 -10.90 -20.88 0.87
C THR A 65 -10.29 -21.12 2.25
N GLN A 66 -9.31 -22.03 2.34
CA GLN A 66 -8.46 -22.18 3.52
C GLN A 66 -7.44 -21.05 3.69
N CYS A 67 -7.24 -20.22 2.66
CA CYS A 67 -6.29 -19.12 2.71
C CYS A 67 -6.79 -18.02 3.66
N TYR A 68 -5.87 -17.45 4.44
CA TYR A 68 -6.17 -16.31 5.32
C TYR A 68 -6.69 -15.08 4.54
N ARG A 69 -6.28 -14.93 3.28
CA ARG A 69 -6.82 -13.96 2.32
C ARG A 69 -7.08 -14.66 1.00
N GLY A 70 -8.27 -14.49 0.43
CA GLY A 70 -8.62 -15.07 -0.86
C GLY A 70 -10.11 -14.91 -1.20
N ASN A 71 -10.46 -15.20 -2.45
CA ASN A 71 -11.84 -15.17 -2.95
C ASN A 71 -12.10 -16.49 -3.70
N VAL A 72 -13.22 -17.14 -3.37
CA VAL A 72 -13.76 -18.28 -4.10
C VAL A 72 -14.80 -17.77 -5.10
N SER A 73 -14.46 -17.82 -6.39
CA SER A 73 -15.37 -17.44 -7.48
C SER A 73 -15.78 -18.63 -8.33
N ALA A 74 -16.90 -18.52 -9.04
CA ALA A 74 -17.42 -19.56 -9.93
C ALA A 74 -16.68 -19.67 -11.29
N LEU A 75 -15.54 -18.98 -11.46
CA LEU A 75 -14.92 -18.74 -12.77
C LEU A 75 -13.94 -19.83 -13.22
N CYS A 76 -13.38 -20.63 -12.30
CA CYS A 76 -12.43 -21.71 -12.61
C CYS A 76 -13.11 -23.05 -12.94
N GLU A 77 -12.43 -23.95 -13.66
CA GLU A 77 -12.96 -25.26 -14.08
C GLU A 77 -13.39 -26.15 -12.90
N THR A 78 -12.63 -26.15 -11.80
CA THR A 78 -13.00 -26.82 -10.55
C THR A 78 -14.23 -26.20 -9.88
N ALA A 79 -14.41 -24.88 -10.02
CA ALA A 79 -15.58 -24.18 -9.51
C ALA A 79 -16.86 -24.47 -10.32
N ARG A 80 -16.75 -24.70 -11.64
CA ARG A 80 -17.88 -25.17 -12.47
C ARG A 80 -18.35 -26.56 -12.04
N GLY A 81 -17.42 -27.46 -11.74
CA GLY A 81 -17.74 -28.79 -11.21
C GLY A 81 -18.51 -28.71 -9.89
N LEU A 82 -18.00 -27.94 -8.94
CA LEU A 82 -18.64 -27.70 -7.63
C LEU A 82 -20.04 -27.07 -7.76
N SER A 83 -20.20 -26.08 -8.63
CA SER A 83 -21.50 -25.48 -8.91
C SER A 83 -22.48 -26.51 -9.49
N GLY A 84 -22.02 -27.41 -10.37
CA GLY A 84 -22.83 -28.51 -10.89
C GLY A 84 -23.25 -29.55 -9.82
N ALA A 85 -22.47 -29.66 -8.73
CA ALA A 85 -22.83 -30.46 -7.56
C ALA A 85 -23.74 -29.72 -6.55
N GLY A 86 -24.17 -28.49 -6.86
CA GLY A 86 -25.03 -27.69 -5.97
C GLY A 86 -24.28 -26.99 -4.83
N VAL A 87 -22.96 -26.85 -4.95
CA VAL A 87 -22.12 -26.12 -3.99
C VAL A 87 -22.07 -24.64 -4.35
N VAL A 88 -22.30 -23.78 -3.36
CA VAL A 88 -22.31 -22.32 -3.52
C VAL A 88 -20.92 -21.75 -3.26
N ALA A 89 -20.46 -20.85 -4.11
CA ALA A 89 -19.23 -20.10 -3.88
C ALA A 89 -19.45 -19.08 -2.75
N GLY A 90 -18.61 -19.12 -1.72
CA GLY A 90 -18.72 -18.22 -0.57
C GLY A 90 -17.95 -16.91 -0.70
N GLY A 91 -17.39 -16.61 -1.88
CA GLY A 91 -16.67 -15.36 -2.13
C GLY A 91 -15.45 -15.20 -1.23
N ASP A 92 -15.34 -14.04 -0.60
CA ASP A 92 -14.30 -13.68 0.39
C ASP A 92 -14.79 -13.79 1.84
N MET A 93 -15.91 -14.48 2.11
CA MET A 93 -16.36 -14.74 3.48
C MET A 93 -15.30 -15.53 4.26
N THR A 94 -15.05 -15.13 5.50
CA THR A 94 -14.37 -16.00 6.49
C THR A 94 -15.24 -17.23 6.78
N SER A 95 -14.63 -18.36 7.13
CA SER A 95 -15.35 -19.59 7.49
C SER A 95 -16.39 -19.38 8.61
N GLU A 96 -16.07 -18.56 9.60
CA GLU A 96 -16.93 -18.25 10.74
C GLU A 96 -18.17 -17.46 10.30
N CYS A 97 -17.99 -16.46 9.42
CA CYS A 97 -19.10 -15.70 8.84
C CYS A 97 -19.98 -16.60 7.97
N ALA A 98 -19.39 -17.44 7.13
CA ALA A 98 -20.13 -18.37 6.28
C ALA A 98 -20.96 -19.36 7.13
N LEU A 99 -20.38 -19.92 8.20
CA LEU A 99 -21.05 -20.86 9.10
C LEU A 99 -22.20 -20.18 9.85
N THR A 100 -21.97 -18.97 10.35
CA THR A 100 -22.98 -18.16 11.07
C THR A 100 -24.15 -17.82 10.13
N LYS A 101 -23.85 -17.34 8.94
CA LYS A 101 -24.87 -17.02 7.93
C LYS A 101 -25.66 -18.25 7.51
N LEU A 102 -24.99 -19.38 7.30
CA LEU A 102 -25.63 -20.65 6.96
C LEU A 102 -26.57 -21.14 8.07
N SER A 103 -26.10 -21.12 9.33
CA SER A 103 -26.92 -21.46 10.51
C SER A 103 -28.12 -20.54 10.66
N TYR A 104 -27.95 -19.25 10.36
CA TYR A 104 -29.03 -18.26 10.40
C TYR A 104 -30.09 -18.57 9.34
N LEU A 105 -29.69 -18.73 8.08
CA LEU A 105 -30.61 -18.97 6.96
C LEU A 105 -31.42 -20.26 7.14
N ILE A 106 -30.76 -21.35 7.53
CA ILE A 106 -31.45 -22.62 7.81
C ILE A 106 -32.37 -22.47 9.02
N GLY A 107 -31.93 -21.75 10.05
CA GLY A 107 -32.74 -21.45 11.24
C GLY A 107 -33.97 -20.59 10.97
N CYS A 108 -33.99 -19.83 9.87
CA CYS A 108 -35.16 -19.07 9.40
C CYS A 108 -36.19 -19.95 8.67
N GLY A 109 -35.91 -21.24 8.44
CA GLY A 109 -36.82 -22.15 7.74
C GLY A 109 -36.85 -21.97 6.23
N TYR A 110 -35.84 -21.32 5.64
CA TYR A 110 -35.73 -21.19 4.18
C TYR A 110 -35.47 -22.55 3.52
N SER A 111 -35.98 -22.74 2.29
CA SER A 111 -35.65 -23.94 1.50
C SER A 111 -34.15 -24.00 1.19
N PRO A 112 -33.58 -25.20 0.93
CA PRO A 112 -32.19 -25.33 0.52
C PRO A 112 -31.83 -24.46 -0.69
N GLU A 113 -32.73 -24.33 -1.67
CA GLU A 113 -32.54 -23.50 -2.87
C GLU A 113 -32.44 -22.03 -2.50
N LYS A 114 -33.34 -21.54 -1.61
CA LYS A 114 -33.31 -20.15 -1.16
C LYS A 114 -32.10 -19.87 -0.27
N CYS A 115 -31.70 -20.84 0.56
CA CYS A 115 -30.45 -20.76 1.32
C CYS A 115 -29.25 -20.64 0.39
N ARG A 116 -29.18 -21.45 -0.68
CA ARG A 116 -28.08 -21.38 -1.66
C ARG A 116 -28.02 -20.01 -2.34
N GLU A 117 -29.17 -19.48 -2.75
CA GLU A 117 -29.29 -18.14 -3.35
C GLU A 117 -28.78 -17.05 -2.39
N LEU A 118 -29.27 -17.04 -1.16
CA LEU A 118 -28.91 -16.02 -0.15
C LEU A 118 -27.48 -16.18 0.37
N MET A 119 -26.90 -17.38 0.35
CA MET A 119 -25.48 -17.59 0.66
C MET A 119 -24.57 -16.86 -0.33
N GLY A 120 -24.99 -16.75 -1.59
CA GLY A 120 -24.28 -16.02 -2.64
C GLY A 120 -24.52 -14.50 -2.67
N GLN A 121 -25.22 -13.92 -1.71
CA GLN A 121 -25.52 -12.48 -1.62
C GLN A 121 -24.98 -11.88 -0.32
N SER A 122 -24.49 -10.64 -0.28
CA SER A 122 -24.11 -9.99 0.98
C SER A 122 -25.34 -9.56 1.76
N LEU A 123 -25.52 -10.05 2.99
CA LEU A 123 -26.70 -9.73 3.83
C LEU A 123 -26.39 -8.68 4.91
N ARG A 124 -25.15 -8.65 5.40
CA ARG A 124 -24.66 -7.82 6.51
C ARG A 124 -23.25 -7.24 6.24
N GLY A 125 -22.79 -7.28 4.99
CA GLY A 125 -21.44 -6.84 4.63
C GLY A 125 -20.37 -7.91 4.88
N GLU A 126 -20.76 -9.17 5.09
CA GLU A 126 -19.86 -10.30 5.34
C GLU A 126 -19.11 -10.77 4.09
N MET A 127 -19.54 -10.32 2.92
CA MET A 127 -18.98 -10.67 1.62
C MET A 127 -18.91 -9.43 0.72
N THR A 128 -17.82 -9.30 -0.01
CA THR A 128 -17.63 -8.28 -1.07
C THR A 128 -18.23 -8.80 -2.37
N LEU A 129 -19.41 -8.27 -2.76
CA LEU A 129 -20.05 -8.62 -4.03
C LEU A 129 -19.42 -7.84 -5.19
N MET A 130 -18.78 -8.53 -6.14
CA MET A 130 -18.57 -8.02 -7.50
C MET A 130 -19.77 -8.46 -8.35
N HIS A 131 -20.68 -7.54 -8.68
CA HIS A 131 -21.83 -7.85 -9.54
C HIS A 131 -21.39 -8.02 -11.00
N ALA A 132 -21.81 -9.11 -11.63
CA ALA A 132 -21.54 -9.41 -13.05
C ALA A 132 -22.21 -8.43 -14.03
N ASP A 133 -23.18 -7.63 -13.56
CA ASP A 133 -23.85 -6.58 -14.33
C ASP A 133 -23.15 -5.21 -14.21
N GLN A 134 -21.95 -5.15 -13.61
CA GLN A 134 -21.11 -3.97 -13.81
C GLN A 134 -20.72 -3.91 -15.29
N PRO A 135 -20.82 -2.73 -15.94
CA PRO A 135 -20.26 -2.56 -17.26
C PRO A 135 -18.82 -3.06 -17.20
N SER A 136 -18.46 -3.97 -18.09
CA SER A 136 -17.07 -4.26 -18.38
C SER A 136 -16.48 -2.96 -18.93
N ILE A 137 -15.98 -2.12 -18.03
CA ILE A 137 -15.06 -1.07 -18.38
C ILE A 137 -13.89 -1.84 -18.99
N ILE A 138 -13.74 -1.72 -20.31
CA ILE A 138 -12.59 -2.23 -21.03
C ILE A 138 -11.40 -1.53 -20.38
N ALA A 139 -10.77 -2.26 -19.47
CA ALA A 139 -9.78 -1.74 -18.56
C ALA A 139 -8.43 -1.74 -19.29
N ASP A 140 -7.85 -0.56 -19.42
CA ASP A 140 -6.40 -0.44 -19.54
C ASP A 140 -5.78 -1.07 -18.27
N PRO A 141 -4.92 -2.09 -18.41
CA PRO A 141 -4.32 -2.82 -17.29
C PRO A 141 -3.55 -1.95 -16.29
N ASN A 142 -3.26 -0.68 -16.58
CA ASN A 142 -2.62 0.25 -15.66
C ASN A 142 -3.57 0.88 -14.60
N THR A 143 -4.88 0.64 -14.68
CA THR A 143 -5.91 1.42 -13.93
C THR A 143 -6.61 0.62 -12.83
N ARG A 144 -5.88 -0.17 -12.03
CA ARG A 144 -6.51 -1.18 -11.15
C ARG A 144 -6.77 -0.77 -9.69
N ALA A 145 -6.30 0.39 -9.21
CA ALA A 145 -6.44 0.76 -7.80
C ALA A 145 -7.10 2.13 -7.52
N THR A 146 -7.00 3.08 -8.46
CA THR A 146 -7.61 4.43 -8.37
C THR A 146 -9.14 4.41 -8.49
N THR A 147 -9.69 3.39 -9.14
CA THR A 147 -11.13 3.29 -9.46
C THR A 147 -12.03 3.20 -8.24
N PHE A 148 -11.56 2.60 -7.13
CA PHE A 148 -12.41 2.43 -5.94
C PHE A 148 -12.61 3.74 -5.17
N VAL A 149 -11.54 4.51 -4.94
CA VAL A 149 -11.65 5.81 -4.25
C VAL A 149 -12.55 6.75 -5.05
N GLN A 150 -12.30 6.83 -6.36
CA GLN A 150 -13.10 7.66 -7.27
C GLN A 150 -14.56 7.21 -7.31
N TYR A 151 -14.84 5.91 -7.33
CA TYR A 151 -16.20 5.37 -7.27
C TYR A 151 -16.93 5.77 -5.99
N ILE A 152 -16.30 5.57 -4.83
CA ILE A 152 -16.90 5.95 -3.55
C ILE A 152 -17.16 7.45 -3.49
N ALA A 153 -16.18 8.27 -3.90
CA ALA A 153 -16.34 9.72 -3.95
C ALA A 153 -17.50 10.13 -4.89
N TYR A 154 -17.61 9.50 -6.06
CA TYR A 154 -18.70 9.73 -7.00
C TYR A 154 -20.08 9.39 -6.41
N GLU A 155 -20.23 8.25 -5.74
CA GLU A 155 -21.51 7.85 -5.12
C GLU A 155 -21.94 8.84 -4.02
N ILE A 156 -20.99 9.40 -3.26
CA ILE A 156 -21.28 10.47 -2.28
C ILE A 156 -21.76 11.73 -2.98
N ILE A 157 -21.08 12.16 -4.04
CA ILE A 157 -21.39 13.40 -4.76
C ILE A 157 -22.76 13.30 -5.43
N LYS A 158 -23.03 12.18 -6.12
CA LYS A 158 -24.31 11.90 -6.79
C LYS A 158 -25.49 11.88 -5.82
N GLY A 159 -25.29 11.40 -4.60
CA GLY A 159 -26.35 11.37 -3.58
C GLY A 159 -26.77 12.75 -3.04
N LYS A 160 -25.95 13.79 -3.22
CA LYS A 160 -26.20 15.14 -2.65
C LYS A 160 -26.92 16.11 -3.59
N THR A 161 -26.98 15.83 -4.88
CA THR A 161 -27.48 16.78 -5.89
C THR A 161 -28.07 16.08 -7.11
N ASN A 162 -29.05 16.71 -7.79
CA ASN A 162 -29.40 16.39 -9.18
C ASN A 162 -28.23 16.81 -10.11
N PHE A 163 -27.06 16.19 -9.95
CA PHE A 163 -25.82 16.57 -10.63
C PHE A 163 -25.77 15.91 -12.01
N SER A 164 -25.82 16.72 -13.07
CA SER A 164 -25.87 16.22 -14.46
C SER A 164 -24.52 16.13 -15.18
N SER A 165 -23.42 16.65 -14.64
CA SER A 165 -22.06 16.43 -15.18
C SER A 165 -21.00 17.02 -14.26
N PHE A 166 -19.95 16.26 -13.96
CA PHE A 166 -18.72 16.77 -13.37
C PHE A 166 -17.77 17.15 -14.51
N ASN A 167 -17.49 18.44 -14.71
CA ASN A 167 -16.58 18.92 -15.75
C ASN A 167 -15.15 18.85 -15.20
N TYR A 168 -14.28 18.10 -15.87
CA TYR A 168 -12.87 17.92 -15.49
C TYR A 168 -12.03 19.21 -15.60
N ASP A 169 -12.55 20.23 -16.29
CA ASP A 169 -11.80 21.40 -16.75
C ASP A 169 -11.69 22.55 -15.73
N ASP A 170 -12.39 22.48 -14.59
CA ASP A 170 -12.28 23.51 -13.53
C ASP A 170 -11.07 23.31 -12.60
N ALA A 171 -10.23 22.30 -12.88
CA ALA A 171 -8.94 22.15 -12.24
C ALA A 171 -7.91 23.04 -12.93
N GLU A 172 -7.81 24.29 -12.50
CA GLU A 172 -6.81 25.25 -12.96
C GLU A 172 -5.39 24.64 -12.95
N ASN A 173 -4.75 24.65 -14.13
CA ASN A 173 -3.34 24.36 -14.33
C ASN A 173 -2.53 25.66 -14.17
N GLU A 174 -1.74 25.78 -13.11
CA GLU A 174 -0.87 26.95 -12.84
C GLU A 174 0.43 26.98 -13.66
N ASP A 175 0.73 25.98 -14.51
CA ASP A 175 2.03 25.89 -15.21
C ASP A 175 2.01 26.32 -16.70
N GLY A 176 0.87 26.70 -17.28
CA GLY A 176 0.84 27.22 -18.66
C GLY A 176 1.35 26.25 -19.76
N SER A 177 1.76 25.03 -19.42
CA SER A 177 2.09 23.97 -20.36
C SER A 177 0.78 23.40 -20.91
N ARG A 178 0.41 23.85 -22.11
CA ARG A 178 -0.67 23.24 -22.89
C ARG A 178 -0.32 21.78 -23.12
N TYR A 179 -1.17 20.86 -22.70
CA TYR A 179 -1.40 19.67 -23.52
C TYR A 179 -1.91 20.20 -24.87
N HIS A 180 -1.03 20.24 -25.87
CA HIS A 180 -1.42 20.50 -27.26
C HIS A 180 -2.39 19.39 -27.68
N SER A 181 -3.68 19.71 -27.70
CA SER A 181 -4.63 19.00 -28.53
C SER A 181 -4.35 19.40 -29.97
N PRO A 182 -4.04 18.47 -30.90
CA PRO A 182 -3.87 18.83 -32.29
C PRO A 182 -5.23 19.27 -32.86
N SER A 183 -5.26 20.46 -33.44
CA SER A 183 -6.39 21.02 -34.17
C SER A 183 -6.79 20.10 -35.31
N ARG A 184 -8.09 19.78 -35.38
CA ARG A 184 -8.74 19.07 -36.49
C ARG A 184 -8.45 19.73 -37.83
N ASN A 185 -7.82 19.00 -38.76
CA ASN A 185 -8.05 19.15 -40.19
C ASN A 185 -8.20 17.75 -40.79
N PHE A 186 -9.39 17.51 -41.37
CA PHE A 186 -9.74 16.30 -42.10
C PHE A 186 -8.86 16.13 -43.34
N ILE A 187 -8.16 15.00 -43.46
CA ILE A 187 -7.85 14.34 -44.75
C ILE A 187 -7.95 12.82 -44.51
N GLU A 188 -8.76 12.16 -45.33
CA GLU A 188 -8.95 10.71 -45.39
C GLU A 188 -7.63 9.98 -45.70
N SER A 189 -7.23 9.02 -44.84
CA SER A 189 -6.59 7.74 -45.22
C SER A 189 -6.14 7.00 -43.96
N GLY A 190 -6.27 5.67 -44.00
CA GLY A 190 -6.27 4.82 -42.81
C GLY A 190 -4.93 4.62 -42.09
N VAL A 191 -5.09 4.00 -40.91
CA VAL A 191 -4.11 3.30 -40.06
C VAL A 191 -3.52 4.07 -38.85
N GLN A 192 -3.84 3.53 -37.65
CA GLN A 192 -3.26 3.61 -36.27
C GLN A 192 -3.21 4.92 -35.44
N SER A 193 -3.91 4.93 -34.28
CA SER A 193 -3.36 4.80 -32.90
C SER A 193 -4.49 4.98 -31.85
N PRO A 194 -4.69 4.09 -30.84
CA PRO A 194 -5.84 4.17 -29.93
C PRO A 194 -5.54 4.95 -28.63
N ILE A 195 -4.94 6.15 -28.73
CA ILE A 195 -4.69 7.02 -27.56
C ILE A 195 -5.36 8.39 -27.76
N ASP A 196 -6.66 8.39 -28.03
CA ASP A 196 -7.44 9.63 -27.98
C ASP A 196 -8.69 9.46 -27.11
N LYS A 197 -8.58 10.03 -25.89
CA LYS A 197 -9.63 10.44 -24.94
C LYS A 197 -10.63 9.37 -24.46
N PRO A 198 -10.67 9.02 -23.15
CA PRO A 198 -11.88 8.47 -22.57
C PRO A 198 -12.85 9.63 -22.35
N THR A 199 -13.60 9.99 -23.39
CA THR A 199 -14.84 10.74 -23.16
C THR A 199 -15.81 9.72 -22.58
N ILE A 200 -15.95 9.67 -21.25
CA ILE A 200 -16.90 8.77 -20.60
C ILE A 200 -18.29 9.33 -20.88
N ASP A 201 -19.00 8.70 -21.82
CA ASP A 201 -20.37 9.06 -22.16
C ASP A 201 -21.34 8.45 -21.12
N PHE A 202 -21.86 9.29 -20.24
CA PHE A 202 -22.87 8.93 -19.24
C PHE A 202 -24.31 8.94 -19.79
N SER A 203 -24.51 9.18 -21.09
CA SER A 203 -25.85 9.24 -21.72
C SER A 203 -26.64 7.93 -21.62
N HIS A 204 -25.95 6.80 -21.35
CA HIS A 204 -26.55 5.49 -21.15
C HIS A 204 -27.06 5.24 -19.72
N LEU A 205 -26.74 6.09 -18.73
CA LEU A 205 -27.37 6.07 -17.41
C LEU A 205 -28.77 6.71 -17.46
N LYS A 206 -29.70 6.12 -18.22
CA LYS A 206 -31.10 6.55 -18.20
C LYS A 206 -31.97 5.64 -17.32
N SER A 207 -32.55 6.30 -16.32
CA SER A 207 -33.79 6.00 -15.59
C SER A 207 -33.64 5.22 -14.27
N PRO A 208 -34.56 5.42 -13.29
CA PRO A 208 -34.20 5.98 -12.01
C PRO A 208 -34.47 4.98 -10.89
N ILE A 209 -33.42 4.47 -10.26
CA ILE A 209 -33.59 3.89 -8.93
C ILE A 209 -33.72 5.09 -8.00
N LYS A 210 -34.94 5.33 -7.49
CA LYS A 210 -35.18 6.19 -6.32
C LYS A 210 -34.42 5.58 -5.12
N ASN A 211 -33.12 5.79 -5.05
CA ASN A 211 -32.40 5.69 -3.80
C ASN A 211 -32.50 7.06 -3.15
N GLU A 212 -33.49 7.23 -2.30
CA GLU A 212 -33.39 8.20 -1.22
C GLU A 212 -32.06 7.90 -0.52
N GLY A 213 -31.07 8.77 -0.70
CA GLY A 213 -29.79 8.63 -0.03
C GLY A 213 -30.04 8.69 1.47
N THR A 214 -30.02 7.53 2.14
CA THR A 214 -30.20 7.52 3.59
C THR A 214 -29.03 8.30 4.21
N PRO A 215 -29.28 9.17 5.20
CA PRO A 215 -28.24 9.91 5.92
C PRO A 215 -27.11 9.00 6.46
N GLU A 216 -27.45 7.74 6.71
CA GLU A 216 -26.56 6.67 7.18
C GLU A 216 -25.46 6.32 6.18
N ARG A 217 -25.76 6.18 4.88
CA ARG A 217 -24.73 5.87 3.87
C ARG A 217 -23.73 7.01 3.72
N ALA A 218 -24.21 8.25 3.65
CA ALA A 218 -23.33 9.41 3.58
C ALA A 218 -22.47 9.57 4.85
N SER A 219 -22.95 9.12 6.00
CA SER A 219 -22.18 9.13 7.26
C SER A 219 -21.09 8.05 7.28
N ILE A 220 -21.37 6.84 6.77
CA ILE A 220 -20.38 5.75 6.62
C ILE A 220 -19.29 6.12 5.61
N TYR A 221 -19.65 6.77 4.51
CA TYR A 221 -18.66 7.20 3.53
C TYR A 221 -17.82 8.37 4.05
N ARG A 222 -18.40 9.29 4.82
CA ARG A 222 -17.64 10.36 5.49
C ARG A 222 -16.65 9.80 6.52
N SER A 223 -17.01 8.76 7.26
CA SER A 223 -16.09 8.14 8.24
C SER A 223 -14.94 7.36 7.59
N SER A 224 -15.06 6.99 6.31
CA SER A 224 -13.98 6.33 5.55
C SER A 224 -13.12 7.29 4.73
N LEU A 225 -13.48 8.58 4.63
CA LEU A 225 -12.69 9.60 3.92
C LEU A 225 -11.21 9.64 4.38
N PRO A 226 -10.88 9.58 5.69
CA PRO A 226 -9.49 9.53 6.15
C PRO A 226 -8.64 8.45 5.47
N ILE A 227 -9.13 7.21 5.49
CA ILE A 227 -8.40 6.05 4.96
C ILE A 227 -8.36 6.10 3.43
N LEU A 228 -9.46 6.54 2.79
CA LEU A 228 -9.52 6.70 1.34
C LEU A 228 -8.57 7.78 0.85
N LEU A 229 -8.41 8.88 1.60
CA LEU A 229 -7.47 9.95 1.28
C LEU A 229 -6.03 9.47 1.40
N CYS A 230 -5.67 8.79 2.50
CA CYS A 230 -4.34 8.18 2.64
C CYS A 230 -4.05 7.17 1.52
N SER A 231 -5.03 6.35 1.15
CA SER A 231 -4.92 5.40 0.04
C SER A 231 -4.72 6.09 -1.30
N ALA A 232 -5.53 7.10 -1.61
CA ALA A 232 -5.41 7.89 -2.85
C ALA A 232 -4.05 8.57 -2.96
N ALA A 233 -3.60 9.20 -1.88
CA ALA A 233 -2.29 9.83 -1.78
C ALA A 233 -1.14 8.81 -1.95
N SER A 234 -1.29 7.59 -1.41
CA SER A 234 -0.35 6.49 -1.59
C SER A 234 -0.29 6.01 -3.05
N MET A 235 -1.40 6.00 -3.78
CA MET A 235 -1.51 5.44 -5.13
C MET A 235 -1.33 6.44 -6.26
N ASN A 236 -0.91 7.68 -5.95
CA ASN A 236 -0.83 8.79 -6.90
C ASN A 236 -2.18 9.16 -7.55
N ASP A 237 -3.29 8.93 -6.83
CA ASP A 237 -4.64 9.19 -7.32
C ASP A 237 -5.08 10.62 -7.03
N ILE A 238 -4.43 11.59 -7.68
CA ILE A 238 -4.75 13.01 -7.51
C ILE A 238 -6.21 13.33 -7.85
N ILE A 239 -6.79 12.61 -8.82
CA ILE A 239 -8.21 12.74 -9.20
C ILE A 239 -9.09 12.28 -8.05
N GLY A 240 -8.84 11.09 -7.49
CA GLY A 240 -9.54 10.58 -6.32
C GLY A 240 -9.45 11.54 -5.13
N MET A 241 -8.28 12.11 -4.84
CA MET A 241 -8.11 13.10 -3.76
C MET A 241 -8.97 14.34 -3.98
N ARG A 242 -9.01 14.88 -5.20
CA ARG A 242 -9.86 16.02 -5.56
C ARG A 242 -11.34 15.69 -5.45
N MET A 243 -11.75 14.50 -5.91
CA MET A 243 -13.13 14.04 -5.79
C MET A 243 -13.54 13.84 -4.33
N LEU A 244 -12.67 13.29 -3.49
CA LEU A 244 -12.91 13.19 -2.04
C LEU A 244 -13.06 14.58 -1.41
N ASN A 245 -12.28 15.57 -1.87
CA ASN A 245 -12.41 16.95 -1.40
C ASN A 245 -13.79 17.53 -1.73
N VAL A 246 -14.26 17.35 -2.97
CA VAL A 246 -15.61 17.76 -3.36
C VAL A 246 -16.68 17.00 -2.58
N ALA A 247 -16.51 15.68 -2.39
CA ALA A 247 -17.42 14.86 -1.61
C ALA A 247 -17.50 15.34 -0.13
N ALA A 248 -16.41 15.90 0.39
CA ALA A 248 -16.31 16.55 1.69
C ALA A 248 -16.71 18.04 1.68
N GLU A 249 -17.34 18.54 0.62
CA GLU A 249 -17.78 19.94 0.50
C GLU A 249 -16.61 20.93 0.65
N ASN A 250 -15.44 20.56 0.12
CA ASN A 250 -14.17 21.29 0.19
C ASN A 250 -13.66 21.53 1.62
N GLN A 251 -14.08 20.69 2.58
CA GLN A 251 -13.65 20.73 3.97
C GLN A 251 -12.92 19.42 4.34
N LEU A 252 -12.16 18.86 3.40
CA LEU A 252 -11.46 17.60 3.63
C LEU A 252 -10.33 17.80 4.64
N GLU A 253 -10.38 17.03 5.73
CA GLU A 253 -9.32 17.03 6.73
C GLU A 253 -8.06 16.35 6.17
N THR A 254 -7.01 17.13 5.93
CA THR A 254 -5.71 16.67 5.40
C THR A 254 -4.77 16.10 6.47
N THR A 255 -5.10 16.31 7.75
CA THR A 255 -4.38 15.78 8.93
C THR A 255 -4.93 14.45 9.43
N CYS A 256 -5.75 13.77 8.62
CA CYS A 256 -6.29 12.47 8.96
C CYS A 256 -5.20 11.37 8.97
N TYR A 257 -5.51 10.19 9.50
CA TYR A 257 -4.52 9.12 9.70
C TYR A 257 -4.96 7.77 9.14
N ASP A 258 -4.01 6.99 8.62
CA ASP A 258 -4.19 5.56 8.33
C ASP A 258 -4.02 4.69 9.61
N TYR A 259 -4.10 3.37 9.45
CA TYR A 259 -3.92 2.42 10.55
C TYR A 259 -2.50 2.36 11.13
N ASN A 260 -1.51 2.99 10.51
CA ASN A 260 -0.14 3.15 11.00
C ASN A 260 0.10 4.55 11.60
N GLY A 261 -0.93 5.39 11.70
CA GLY A 261 -0.79 6.79 12.13
C GLY A 261 -0.16 7.69 11.08
N ARG A 262 -0.12 7.27 9.81
CA ARG A 262 0.40 8.09 8.71
C ARG A 262 -0.67 9.00 8.16
N THR A 263 -0.30 10.26 7.93
CA THR A 263 -1.14 11.20 7.17
C THR A 263 -1.05 10.93 5.66
N PRO A 264 -1.98 11.46 4.86
CA PRO A 264 -1.87 11.38 3.40
C PRO A 264 -0.52 11.93 2.89
N LEU A 265 0.04 12.92 3.58
CA LEU A 265 1.33 13.52 3.22
C LEU A 265 2.50 12.54 3.44
N HIS A 266 2.49 11.75 4.52
CA HIS A 266 3.46 10.65 4.70
C HIS A 266 3.37 9.66 3.54
N CYS A 267 2.16 9.19 3.23
CA CYS A 267 1.92 8.22 2.16
C CYS A 267 2.40 8.72 0.79
N ALA A 268 2.06 9.96 0.42
CA ALA A 268 2.51 10.55 -0.84
C ALA A 268 4.03 10.78 -0.87
N SER A 269 4.62 11.23 0.24
CA SER A 269 6.04 11.54 0.34
C SER A 269 6.90 10.29 0.21
N ARG A 270 6.54 9.22 0.94
CA ARG A 270 7.20 7.92 0.85
C ARG A 270 7.16 7.34 -0.56
N ASN A 271 6.01 7.44 -1.24
CA ASN A 271 5.86 6.81 -2.55
C ASN A 271 6.38 7.65 -3.72
N GLY A 272 6.78 8.91 -3.51
CA GLY A 272 7.27 9.76 -4.61
C GLY A 272 6.16 10.45 -5.40
N ASN A 273 4.97 10.61 -4.81
CA ASN A 273 3.80 11.14 -5.51
C ASN A 273 3.78 12.68 -5.44
N LEU A 274 4.70 13.34 -6.16
CA LEU A 274 4.93 14.78 -6.09
C LEU A 274 3.65 15.63 -6.26
N GLN A 275 2.77 15.26 -7.19
CA GLN A 275 1.53 16.00 -7.43
C GLN A 275 0.55 15.91 -6.25
N CYS A 276 0.50 14.75 -5.59
CA CYS A 276 -0.27 14.57 -4.37
C CYS A 276 0.33 15.39 -3.21
N VAL A 277 1.66 15.42 -3.07
CA VAL A 277 2.36 16.24 -2.07
C VAL A 277 2.05 17.73 -2.29
N LYS A 278 2.22 18.24 -3.52
CA LYS A 278 1.88 19.63 -3.89
C LYS A 278 0.45 19.99 -3.50
N TRP A 279 -0.50 19.12 -3.86
CA TRP A 279 -1.90 19.34 -3.56
C TRP A 279 -2.17 19.34 -2.05
N LEU A 280 -1.59 18.41 -1.30
CA LEU A 280 -1.78 18.32 0.15
C LEU A 280 -1.23 19.55 0.87
N VAL A 281 0.00 19.96 0.55
CA VAL A 281 0.62 21.17 1.14
C VAL A 281 -0.20 22.43 0.79
N LYS A 282 -0.65 22.58 -0.47
CA LYS A 282 -1.52 23.69 -0.88
C LYS A 282 -2.87 23.70 -0.13
N ASN A 283 -3.37 22.53 0.27
CA ASN A 283 -4.60 22.37 1.07
C ASN A 283 -4.32 22.27 2.58
N GLY A 284 -3.19 22.82 3.05
CA GLY A 284 -2.91 23.02 4.47
C GLY A 284 -2.54 21.75 5.25
N ALA A 285 -2.11 20.68 4.57
CA ALA A 285 -1.58 19.51 5.27
C ALA A 285 -0.37 19.89 6.12
N SER A 286 -0.38 19.51 7.40
CA SER A 286 0.76 19.75 8.30
C SER A 286 1.96 18.88 7.91
N VAL A 287 3.12 19.52 7.76
CA VAL A 287 4.40 18.88 7.39
C VAL A 287 5.18 18.33 8.59
N HIS A 288 4.71 18.55 9.81
CA HIS A 288 5.42 18.19 11.06
C HIS A 288 4.78 17.04 11.84
N VAL A 289 3.73 16.43 11.29
CA VAL A 289 3.02 15.35 11.98
C VAL A 289 3.93 14.12 12.06
N LEU A 290 3.91 13.44 13.20
CA LEU A 290 4.65 12.19 13.41
C LEU A 290 3.72 10.98 13.24
N ASP A 291 4.18 9.96 12.51
CA ASP A 291 3.53 8.65 12.47
C ASP A 291 3.79 7.85 13.75
N ARG A 292 3.26 6.62 13.85
CA ARG A 292 3.43 5.79 15.06
C ARG A 292 4.88 5.40 15.38
N ASN A 293 5.79 5.50 14.42
CA ASN A 293 7.22 5.25 14.62
C ASN A 293 7.98 6.55 14.94
N GLY A 294 7.29 7.69 14.99
CA GLY A 294 7.94 8.99 15.19
C GLY A 294 8.48 9.60 13.90
N HIS A 295 8.06 9.13 12.73
CA HIS A 295 8.53 9.63 11.43
C HIS A 295 7.70 10.81 10.95
N THR A 296 8.37 11.82 10.42
CA THR A 296 7.81 12.95 9.68
C THR A 296 7.64 12.60 8.19
N PRO A 297 6.81 13.34 7.42
CA PRO A 297 6.77 13.20 5.97
C PRO A 297 8.11 13.46 5.30
N LEU A 298 8.94 14.35 5.87
CA LEU A 298 10.28 14.65 5.36
C LEU A 298 11.21 13.44 5.49
N PHE A 299 11.20 12.76 6.64
CA PHE A 299 11.95 11.52 6.83
C PHE A 299 11.50 10.43 5.84
N ASP A 300 10.20 10.29 5.60
CA ASP A 300 9.66 9.36 4.60
C ASP A 300 10.17 9.66 3.18
N ALA A 301 10.25 10.95 2.81
CA ALA A 301 10.80 11.38 1.52
C ALA A 301 12.31 11.09 1.39
N VAL A 302 13.09 11.37 2.44
CA VAL A 302 14.53 11.12 2.49
C VAL A 302 14.84 9.64 2.37
N THR A 303 14.22 8.80 3.21
CA THR A 303 14.45 7.34 3.20
C THR A 303 14.03 6.69 1.89
N SER A 304 13.06 7.29 1.19
CA SER A 304 12.57 6.83 -0.11
C SER A 304 13.25 7.50 -1.31
N ARG A 305 14.29 8.32 -1.09
CA ARG A 305 15.10 8.97 -2.14
C ARG A 305 14.31 9.89 -3.07
N ARG A 306 13.39 10.67 -2.52
CA ARG A 306 12.54 11.60 -3.28
C ARG A 306 13.04 13.03 -3.13
N SER A 307 14.10 13.39 -3.85
CA SER A 307 14.76 14.71 -3.75
C SER A 307 13.81 15.87 -4.04
N ASP A 308 12.99 15.75 -5.07
CA ASP A 308 11.96 16.71 -5.47
C ASP A 308 10.92 16.97 -4.38
N ILE A 309 10.55 15.92 -3.63
CA ILE A 309 9.63 16.04 -2.49
C ILE A 309 10.35 16.60 -1.26
N VAL A 310 11.61 16.23 -1.02
CA VAL A 310 12.42 16.79 0.06
C VAL A 310 12.51 18.30 -0.09
N GLU A 311 12.89 18.81 -1.27
CA GLU A 311 12.96 20.24 -1.55
C GLU A 311 11.62 20.94 -1.29
N LEU A 312 10.52 20.40 -1.84
CA LEU A 312 9.18 20.97 -1.64
C LEU A 312 8.77 21.02 -0.16
N LEU A 313 9.03 19.95 0.60
CA LEU A 313 8.70 19.91 2.02
C LEU A 313 9.52 20.91 2.82
N LEU A 314 10.80 21.11 2.48
CA LEU A 314 11.67 22.12 3.09
C LEU A 314 11.19 23.53 2.76
N GLU A 315 10.78 23.80 1.51
CA GLU A 315 10.13 25.07 1.13
C GLU A 315 8.84 25.33 1.93
N ALA A 316 8.12 24.26 2.28
CA ALA A 316 6.95 24.31 3.15
C ALA A 316 7.30 24.39 4.66
N GLY A 317 8.58 24.48 5.01
CA GLY A 317 9.08 24.65 6.37
C GLY A 317 9.30 23.35 7.15
N ALA A 318 9.23 22.18 6.51
CA ALA A 318 9.46 20.89 7.17
C ALA A 318 10.89 20.78 7.74
N HIS A 319 11.03 20.01 8.82
CA HIS A 319 12.32 19.67 9.41
C HIS A 319 12.25 18.27 10.02
N LEU A 320 13.40 17.62 10.12
CA LEU A 320 13.54 16.32 10.79
C LEU A 320 13.27 16.47 12.29
N SER A 321 12.68 15.45 12.88
CA SER A 321 12.35 15.38 14.30
C SER A 321 13.49 14.74 15.10
N ASP A 322 13.68 15.16 16.35
CA ASP A 322 14.63 14.50 17.26
C ASP A 322 14.25 13.04 17.55
N ALA A 323 12.98 12.67 17.39
CA ALA A 323 12.52 11.29 17.52
C ALA A 323 13.17 10.35 16.47
N GLU A 324 13.57 10.88 15.32
CA GLU A 324 14.13 10.13 14.20
C GLU A 324 15.65 9.94 14.34
N HIS A 325 16.30 10.62 15.30
CA HIS A 325 17.76 10.67 15.42
C HIS A 325 18.43 9.29 15.43
N THR A 326 17.88 8.35 16.20
CA THR A 326 18.43 6.99 16.33
C THR A 326 18.39 6.25 15.01
N GLU A 327 17.29 6.37 14.26
CA GLU A 327 17.11 5.71 12.98
C GLU A 327 17.93 6.39 11.88
N ILE A 328 18.00 7.72 11.86
CA ILE A 328 18.87 8.47 10.94
C ILE A 328 20.33 8.09 11.19
N THR A 329 20.76 7.98 12.44
CA THR A 329 22.12 7.53 12.78
C THR A 329 22.40 6.13 12.25
N ALA A 330 21.45 5.21 12.35
CA ALA A 330 21.57 3.87 11.77
C ALA A 330 21.60 3.89 10.23
N LEU A 331 20.80 4.76 9.60
CA LEU A 331 20.84 4.98 8.15
C LEU A 331 22.19 5.53 7.70
N ILE A 332 22.78 6.47 8.44
CA ILE A 332 24.11 7.03 8.16
C ILE A 332 25.18 5.95 8.28
N HIS A 333 25.16 5.08 9.29
CA HIS A 333 26.10 3.96 9.38
C HIS A 333 26.06 3.10 8.12
N ASN A 334 24.85 2.73 7.67
CA ASN A 334 24.69 1.91 6.48
C ASN A 334 25.11 2.65 5.20
N ALA A 335 24.78 3.93 5.09
CA ALA A 335 25.13 4.78 3.95
C ALA A 335 26.64 4.94 3.83
N ILE A 336 27.33 5.25 4.93
CA ILE A 336 28.78 5.37 4.95
C ILE A 336 29.42 4.03 4.58
N TYR A 337 29.06 2.93 5.26
CA TYR A 337 29.61 1.60 4.96
C TYR A 337 29.46 1.20 3.48
N ARG A 338 28.40 1.66 2.80
CA ARG A 338 28.14 1.39 1.37
C ARG A 338 28.60 2.50 0.42
N CYS A 339 29.24 3.55 0.93
CA CYS A 339 29.61 4.74 0.18
C CYS A 339 28.43 5.41 -0.56
N ASP A 340 27.24 5.40 0.06
CA ASP A 340 26.01 6.00 -0.49
C ASP A 340 25.99 7.52 -0.23
N ILE A 341 26.83 8.24 -0.97
CA ILE A 341 26.98 9.69 -0.91
C ILE A 341 25.64 10.40 -1.20
N GLU A 342 24.81 9.84 -2.07
CA GLU A 342 23.52 10.46 -2.42
C GLU A 342 22.53 10.45 -1.25
N LEU A 343 22.57 9.43 -0.37
CA LEU A 343 21.80 9.49 0.89
C LEU A 343 22.31 10.61 1.79
N LEU A 344 23.63 10.71 1.93
CA LEU A 344 24.26 11.68 2.81
C LEU A 344 23.97 13.11 2.33
N LYS A 345 23.99 13.34 1.01
CA LYS A 345 23.53 14.60 0.40
C LYS A 345 22.08 14.92 0.71
N LEU A 346 21.19 13.94 0.59
CA LEU A 346 19.77 14.14 0.92
C LEU A 346 19.56 14.42 2.41
N LEU A 347 20.28 13.74 3.30
CA LEU A 347 20.21 14.00 4.74
C LEU A 347 20.75 15.38 5.10
N ASN A 348 21.85 15.80 4.48
CA ASN A 348 22.41 17.14 4.65
C ASN A 348 21.43 18.21 4.14
N LEU A 349 20.82 17.99 2.96
CA LEU A 349 19.78 18.86 2.41
C LEU A 349 18.57 18.96 3.34
N ALA A 350 18.16 17.84 3.95
CA ALA A 350 17.07 17.79 4.93
C ALA A 350 17.41 18.44 6.29
N GLY A 351 18.62 18.99 6.43
CA GLY A 351 19.05 19.71 7.64
C GLY A 351 19.55 18.81 8.76
N PHE A 352 19.94 17.56 8.46
CA PHE A 352 20.58 16.71 9.47
C PHE A 352 21.96 17.27 9.86
N ASP A 353 22.19 17.41 11.17
CA ASP A 353 23.48 17.86 11.70
C ASP A 353 24.50 16.71 11.73
N PHE A 354 25.48 16.77 10.83
CA PHE A 354 26.57 15.80 10.71
C PHE A 354 27.59 15.84 11.86
N ASN A 355 27.40 16.69 12.88
CA ASN A 355 28.12 16.62 14.15
C ASN A 355 27.39 15.80 15.22
N LYS A 356 26.13 15.40 14.99
CA LYS A 356 25.42 14.50 15.92
C LYS A 356 26.11 13.15 15.97
N THR A 357 26.13 12.57 17.17
CA THR A 357 26.90 11.37 17.47
C THR A 357 26.00 10.15 17.64
N ASP A 358 26.55 8.99 17.34
CA ASP A 358 25.93 7.72 17.70
C ASP A 358 26.03 7.39 19.20
N PHE A 359 25.60 6.18 19.58
CA PHE A 359 25.65 5.72 20.96
C PHE A 359 27.06 5.51 21.51
N GLU A 360 28.10 5.48 20.66
CA GLU A 360 29.51 5.43 21.05
C GLU A 360 30.18 6.84 21.03
N GLY A 361 29.40 7.90 20.81
CA GLY A 361 29.93 9.26 20.70
C GLY A 361 30.59 9.55 19.35
N ARG A 362 30.49 8.65 18.37
CA ARG A 362 31.13 8.79 17.07
C ARG A 362 30.27 9.67 16.16
N THR A 363 30.88 10.71 15.59
CA THR A 363 30.27 11.49 14.50
C THR A 363 30.30 10.70 13.18
N PRO A 364 29.47 11.05 12.19
CA PRO A 364 29.60 10.57 10.82
C PRO A 364 31.04 10.58 10.26
N LEU A 365 31.85 11.58 10.62
CA LEU A 365 33.26 11.63 10.20
C LEU A 365 34.09 10.50 10.82
N HIS A 366 33.90 10.17 12.11
CA HIS A 366 34.54 8.99 12.72
C HIS A 366 34.18 7.70 11.98
N LEU A 367 32.90 7.55 11.62
CA LEU A 367 32.42 6.36 10.91
C LEU A 367 33.03 6.26 9.51
N ALA A 368 33.16 7.39 8.80
CA ALA A 368 33.79 7.42 7.48
C ALA A 368 35.25 6.97 7.52
N VAL A 369 35.98 7.37 8.57
CA VAL A 369 37.36 6.93 8.82
C VAL A 369 37.40 5.44 9.18
N LEU A 370 36.55 5.00 10.11
CA LEU A 370 36.50 3.63 10.59
C LEU A 370 36.16 2.62 9.48
N PHE A 371 35.31 3.01 8.53
CA PHE A 371 34.94 2.19 7.37
C PHE A 371 35.83 2.46 6.15
N GLU A 372 36.89 3.27 6.30
CA GLU A 372 37.90 3.57 5.28
C GLU A 372 37.30 4.13 3.98
N GLN A 373 36.27 4.97 4.11
CA GLN A 373 35.52 5.53 2.99
C GLN A 373 36.07 6.90 2.60
N GLU A 374 37.17 6.92 1.84
CA GLU A 374 37.87 8.16 1.43
C GLU A 374 36.92 9.19 0.79
N SER A 375 36.07 8.77 -0.15
CA SER A 375 35.09 9.65 -0.81
C SER A 375 34.08 10.28 0.15
N VAL A 376 33.70 9.55 1.22
CA VAL A 376 32.79 10.06 2.25
C VAL A 376 33.51 11.04 3.15
N VAL A 377 34.78 10.78 3.48
CA VAL A 377 35.62 11.72 4.23
C VAL A 377 35.73 13.05 3.48
N ASP A 378 36.04 13.02 2.17
CA ASP A 378 36.08 14.23 1.34
C ASP A 378 34.74 14.97 1.34
N TYR A 379 33.65 14.24 1.20
CA TYR A 379 32.31 14.81 1.18
C TYR A 379 31.96 15.51 2.50
N ILE A 380 32.19 14.85 3.64
CA ILE A 380 31.89 15.40 4.97
C ILE A 380 32.81 16.59 5.27
N LEU A 381 34.12 16.48 5.02
CA LEU A 381 35.06 17.60 5.25
C LEU A 381 34.77 18.82 4.35
N GLY A 382 34.11 18.60 3.21
CA GLY A 382 33.63 19.66 2.33
C GLY A 382 32.36 20.37 2.79
N MET A 383 31.68 19.88 3.83
CA MET A 383 30.49 20.53 4.39
C MET A 383 30.85 21.75 5.25
N GLU A 384 29.95 22.73 5.31
CA GLU A 384 30.08 23.86 6.22
C GLU A 384 29.81 23.43 7.68
N ASN A 385 30.52 24.04 8.63
CA ASN A 385 30.32 23.85 10.09
C ASN A 385 30.55 22.43 10.64
N ILE A 386 31.34 21.60 9.97
CA ILE A 386 31.80 20.32 10.53
C ILE A 386 32.88 20.55 11.57
N ASN A 387 32.79 19.80 12.68
CA ASN A 387 33.82 19.73 13.71
C ASN A 387 34.71 18.50 13.47
N PRO A 388 35.88 18.63 12.80
CA PRO A 388 36.81 17.53 12.61
C PRO A 388 37.54 17.11 13.90
N CYS A 389 37.40 17.88 14.99
CA CYS A 389 38.01 17.62 16.29
C CYS A 389 37.05 17.03 17.32
N ALA A 390 35.83 16.62 16.91
CA ALA A 390 34.89 15.99 17.82
C ALA A 390 35.52 14.73 18.44
N MET A 391 35.30 14.50 19.74
CA MET A 391 35.82 13.32 20.43
C MET A 391 34.71 12.30 20.63
N ASP A 392 35.01 11.03 20.39
CA ASP A 392 34.14 9.92 20.76
C ASP A 392 34.22 9.60 22.28
N LYS A 393 33.52 8.54 22.73
CA LYS A 393 33.54 8.13 24.14
C LYS A 393 34.90 7.62 24.64
N LEU A 394 35.85 7.37 23.75
CA LEU A 394 37.22 6.92 24.07
C LEU A 394 38.21 8.09 24.01
N ASP A 395 37.71 9.33 23.95
CA ASP A 395 38.48 10.56 23.77
C ASP A 395 39.34 10.53 22.49
N LYS A 396 38.86 9.84 21.45
CA LYS A 396 39.51 9.79 20.13
C LYS A 396 38.84 10.74 19.18
N THR A 397 39.63 11.54 18.48
CA THR A 397 39.19 12.31 17.31
C THR A 397 39.18 11.43 16.07
N PRO A 398 38.53 11.85 14.95
CA PRO A 398 38.65 11.15 13.68
C PRO A 398 40.12 10.98 13.22
N LEU A 399 40.98 11.96 13.52
CA LEU A 399 42.42 11.85 13.21
C LEU A 399 43.09 10.75 14.04
N ASP A 400 42.78 10.66 15.34
CA ASP A 400 43.34 9.63 16.21
C ASP A 400 42.92 8.22 15.77
N VAL A 401 41.67 8.07 15.31
CA VAL A 401 41.17 6.82 14.71
C VAL A 401 41.97 6.49 13.44
N ALA A 402 42.18 7.46 12.55
CA ALA A 402 42.95 7.27 11.32
C ALA A 402 44.41 6.84 11.61
N ILE A 403 45.07 7.49 12.58
CA ILE A 403 46.43 7.12 13.02
C ILE A 403 46.45 5.68 13.53
N SER A 404 45.48 5.31 14.36
CA SER A 404 45.39 3.95 14.93
C SER A 404 45.24 2.88 13.84
N ILE A 405 44.46 3.15 12.80
CA ILE A 405 44.28 2.24 11.65
C ILE A 405 45.59 2.10 10.86
N VAL A 406 46.25 3.22 10.53
CA VAL A 406 47.52 3.22 9.80
C VAL A 406 48.61 2.46 10.57
N GLU A 407 48.72 2.68 11.88
CA GLU A 407 49.67 1.94 12.74
C GLU A 407 49.35 0.45 12.78
N HIS A 408 48.07 0.09 12.89
CA HIS A 408 47.64 -1.31 12.88
C HIS A 408 48.03 -2.01 11.58
N TYR A 409 47.77 -1.41 10.41
CA TYR A 409 48.12 -2.01 9.13
C TYR A 409 49.62 -2.11 8.91
N LYS A 410 50.39 -1.08 9.29
CA LYS A 410 51.87 -1.14 9.24
C LYS A 410 52.45 -2.23 10.14
N SER A 411 51.77 -2.57 11.24
CA SER A 411 52.20 -3.67 12.12
C SER A 411 52.02 -5.07 11.49
N ILE A 412 51.14 -5.18 10.49
CA ILE A 412 50.83 -6.43 9.79
C ILE A 412 51.72 -6.53 8.54
N HIS A 413 52.71 -7.42 8.59
CA HIS A 413 53.78 -7.50 7.57
C HIS A 413 53.29 -7.60 6.12
N PHE A 414 52.16 -8.26 5.85
CA PHE A 414 51.62 -8.41 4.50
C PHE A 414 50.67 -7.29 4.06
N MET A 415 50.21 -6.42 4.99
CA MET A 415 49.33 -5.30 4.67
C MET A 415 50.09 -3.99 4.49
N ALA A 416 51.36 -3.90 4.88
CA ALA A 416 52.12 -2.65 4.86
C ALA A 416 52.11 -1.92 3.50
N ASP A 417 52.03 -2.65 2.39
CA ASP A 417 51.96 -2.12 1.02
C ASP A 417 50.60 -2.42 0.33
N SER A 418 49.54 -2.71 1.10
CA SER A 418 48.20 -2.97 0.55
C SER A 418 47.51 -1.68 0.11
N GLU A 419 46.51 -1.84 -0.76
CA GLU A 419 45.61 -0.76 -1.18
C GLU A 419 44.88 -0.13 0.02
N ASP A 420 44.43 -0.97 0.97
CA ASP A 420 43.80 -0.52 2.22
C ASP A 420 44.72 0.39 3.05
N THR A 421 46.03 0.06 3.12
CA THR A 421 47.01 0.90 3.81
C THR A 421 47.21 2.23 3.11
N LEU A 422 47.20 2.26 1.79
CA LEU A 422 47.27 3.51 1.04
C LEU A 422 46.02 4.37 1.27
N ILE A 423 44.83 3.78 1.27
CA ILE A 423 43.57 4.48 1.58
C ILE A 423 43.61 5.07 2.99
N ALA A 424 44.03 4.28 3.99
CA ALA A 424 44.15 4.74 5.38
C ALA A 424 45.14 5.91 5.51
N ILE A 425 46.29 5.85 4.80
CA ILE A 425 47.26 6.95 4.76
C ILE A 425 46.66 8.20 4.11
N ASN A 426 45.97 8.07 2.98
CA ASN A 426 45.31 9.19 2.30
C ASN A 426 44.28 9.87 3.21
N ILE A 427 43.45 9.09 3.92
CA ILE A 427 42.47 9.60 4.88
C ILE A 427 43.17 10.37 6.01
N HIS A 428 44.25 9.80 6.56
CA HIS A 428 45.06 10.48 7.58
C HIS A 428 45.63 11.82 7.09
N GLU A 429 46.18 11.88 5.87
CA GLU A 429 46.71 13.11 5.29
C GLU A 429 45.61 14.16 5.07
N LYS A 430 44.43 13.75 4.59
CA LYS A 430 43.26 14.63 4.41
C LYS A 430 42.80 15.25 5.72
N LEU A 431 42.66 14.44 6.77
CA LEU A 431 42.29 14.92 8.10
C LEU A 431 43.35 15.85 8.69
N SER A 432 44.62 15.50 8.56
CA SER A 432 45.73 16.34 9.02
C SER A 432 45.74 17.70 8.32
N LYS A 433 45.42 17.73 7.02
CA LYS A 433 45.29 18.97 6.26
C LYS A 433 44.07 19.79 6.66
N ALA A 434 42.94 19.16 6.98
CA ALA A 434 41.73 19.87 7.40
C ALA A 434 41.86 20.56 8.78
N LEU A 435 42.85 20.17 9.57
CA LEU A 435 43.13 20.69 10.92
C LEU A 435 44.18 21.81 10.94
N ASN A 436 44.92 22.02 9.84
CA ASN A 436 45.92 23.08 9.67
C ASN A 436 45.35 24.23 8.83
#